data_AF-A0A485AA82-F1
#
_entry.id   AF-A0A485AA82-F1
#
_cell.length_a   1.000
_cell.length_b   1.000
_cell.length_c   1.000
_cell.angle_alpha   90.00
_cell.angle_beta   90.00
_cell.angle_gamma   90.00
#
_symmetry.space_group_name_H-M   'P 1'
#
loop_
_entity.id
_entity.type
_entity.pdbx_description
1 polymer ?
#
loop_
_entity_poly.entity_id
_entity_poly.type
_entity_poly.pdbx_seq_one_letter_code
_entity_poly.pdbx_strand_id
1 'polypeptide(L)'
;MCEHVWNNYQKCQVDNPLQSRVIKKLIGLVWLAGQEVAAMRSNETYKDYAGAALARMVSVDRSTWLRVYSGHWAALKAAFADLDEHALSLALDHFEDEEVLKVVEM
;
A
#
# COMPACT_ATOMS: atom_id res chain seq x y z
N MET A 1 -5.61 0.19 -8.54
CA MET A 1 -4.75 -0.18 -7.40
C MET A 1 -4.93 0.74 -6.20
N CYS A 2 -4.57 2.03 -6.29
CA CYS A 2 -4.66 2.99 -5.17
C CYS A 2 -6.08 3.15 -4.60
N GLU A 3 -7.10 3.23 -5.46
CA GLU A 3 -8.50 3.32 -5.01
C GLU A 3 -8.96 2.05 -4.28
N HIS A 4 -8.52 0.88 -4.73
CA HIS A 4 -8.83 -0.40 -4.08
C HIS A 4 -8.21 -0.47 -2.67
N VAL A 5 -6.92 -0.12 -2.56
CA VAL A 5 -6.22 -0.06 -1.27
C VAL A 5 -6.88 0.97 -0.34
N TRP A 6 -7.23 2.15 -0.86
CA TRP A 6 -7.91 3.18 -0.07
C TRP A 6 -9.29 2.73 0.41
N ASN A 7 -10.09 2.09 -0.44
CA ASN A 7 -11.41 1.59 -0.07
C ASN A 7 -11.33 0.47 0.99
N ASN A 8 -10.37 -0.45 0.86
CA ASN A 8 -10.13 -1.46 1.89
C ASN A 8 -9.65 -0.81 3.20
N TYR A 9 -8.78 0.19 3.11
CA TYR A 9 -8.31 0.94 4.27
C TYR A 9 -9.45 1.66 5.01
N GLN A 10 -10.37 2.29 4.28
CA GLN A 10 -11.54 2.96 4.87
C GLN A 10 -12.49 1.97 5.57
N LYS A 11 -12.65 0.76 5.04
CA LYS A 11 -13.45 -0.31 5.69
C LYS A 11 -12.87 -0.73 7.04
N CYS A 12 -11.56 -0.61 7.25
CA CYS A 12 -10.93 -0.89 8.54
C CYS A 12 -11.12 0.25 9.57
N GLN A 13 -11.68 1.40 9.19
CA GLN A 13 -11.86 2.59 10.05
C GLN A 13 -13.34 2.88 10.37
N VAL A 14 -14.21 1.87 10.28
CA VAL A 14 -15.67 2.02 10.43
C VAL A 14 -16.07 2.53 11.82
N ASP A 15 -15.35 2.12 12.88
CA ASP A 15 -15.66 2.54 14.26
C ASP A 15 -15.13 3.93 14.61
N ASN A 16 -14.18 4.47 13.84
CA ASN A 16 -13.61 5.80 14.08
C ASN A 16 -13.32 6.53 12.76
N PRO A 17 -14.33 7.18 12.18
CA PRO A 17 -14.20 7.82 10.88
C PRO A 17 -13.16 8.94 10.90
N LEU A 18 -12.24 8.90 9.93
CA LEU A 18 -11.18 9.88 9.79
C LEU A 18 -11.73 11.27 9.45
N GLN A 19 -11.13 12.31 10.03
CA GLN A 19 -11.49 13.69 9.69
C GLN A 19 -11.16 13.99 8.22
N SER A 20 -12.01 14.76 7.54
CA SER A 20 -11.84 15.11 6.11
C SER A 20 -10.46 15.71 5.79
N ARG A 21 -9.90 16.53 6.69
CA ARG A 21 -8.54 17.09 6.54
C ARG A 21 -7.43 16.03 6.53
N VAL A 22 -7.62 14.94 7.28
CA VAL A 22 -6.68 13.82 7.37
C VAL A 22 -6.81 12.97 6.12
N ILE A 23 -8.05 12.68 5.70
CA ILE A 23 -8.34 11.94 4.45
C ILE A 23 -7.66 12.58 3.24
N LYS A 24 -7.80 13.90 3.05
CA LYS A 24 -7.18 14.60 1.91
C LYS A 24 -5.66 14.42 1.86
N LYS A 25 -4.99 14.43 3.02
CA LYS A 25 -3.55 14.19 3.11
C LYS A 25 -3.19 12.71 2.92
N LEU A 26 -4.03 11.80 3.42
CA LEU A 26 -3.84 10.36 3.24
C LEU A 26 -3.98 9.91 1.79
N ILE A 27 -4.88 10.51 1.00
CA ILE A 27 -5.00 10.18 -0.44
C ILE A 27 -3.67 10.40 -1.16
N GLY A 28 -2.96 11.51 -0.85
CA GLY A 28 -1.61 11.74 -1.37
C GLY A 28 -0.60 10.69 -0.90
N LEU A 29 -0.70 10.26 0.36
CA LEU A 29 0.14 9.20 0.91
C LEU A 29 -0.12 7.83 0.30
N VAL A 30 -1.37 7.50 -0.06
CA VAL A 30 -1.68 6.23 -0.74
C VAL A 30 -0.88 6.13 -2.04
N TRP A 31 -0.82 7.22 -2.81
CA TRP A 31 -0.07 7.25 -4.06
C TRP A 31 1.46 7.12 -3.84
N LEU A 32 1.99 7.76 -2.79
CA LEU A 32 3.40 7.64 -2.42
C LEU A 32 3.74 6.23 -1.88
N ALA A 33 2.84 5.61 -1.13
CA ALA A 33 3.03 4.26 -0.59
C ALA A 33 3.12 3.22 -1.72
N GLY A 34 2.26 3.34 -2.74
CA GLY A 34 2.34 2.47 -3.92
C GLY A 34 3.67 2.59 -4.66
N GLN A 35 4.20 3.81 -4.80
CA GLN A 35 5.53 4.03 -5.39
C GLN A 35 6.67 3.48 -4.53
N GLU A 36 6.61 3.66 -3.21
CA GLU A 36 7.64 3.12 -2.31
C GLU A 36 7.70 1.58 -2.43
N VAL A 37 6.55 0.90 -2.39
CA VAL A 37 6.51 -0.57 -2.51
C VAL A 37 7.02 -1.04 -3.87
N ALA A 38 6.62 -0.36 -4.96
CA ALA A 38 7.10 -0.69 -6.31
C ALA A 38 8.62 -0.47 -6.46
N ALA A 39 9.13 0.66 -5.98
CA ALA A 39 10.55 0.98 -6.06
C ALA A 39 11.41 0.06 -5.19
N MET A 40 10.91 -0.35 -4.02
CA MET A 40 11.56 -1.30 -3.13
C MET A 40 11.69 -2.68 -3.78
N ARG A 41 10.68 -3.13 -4.53
CA ARG A 41 10.73 -4.42 -5.24
C ARG A 41 11.55 -4.36 -6.54
N SER A 42 11.65 -3.20 -7.19
CA SER A 42 12.41 -3.05 -8.44
C SER A 42 13.90 -2.72 -8.25
N ASN A 43 14.33 -2.34 -7.04
CA ASN A 43 15.69 -1.87 -6.80
C ASN A 43 16.17 -2.23 -5.39
N GLU A 44 17.11 -3.16 -5.30
CA GLU A 44 17.76 -3.57 -4.04
C GLU A 44 18.49 -2.43 -3.32
N THR A 45 18.85 -1.35 -4.02
CA THR A 45 19.56 -0.19 -3.46
C THR A 45 18.63 0.94 -3.02
N TYR A 46 17.31 0.75 -3.12
CA TYR A 46 16.35 1.78 -2.73
C TYR A 46 16.45 2.10 -1.24
N LYS A 47 16.28 3.37 -0.88
CA LYS A 47 16.23 3.83 0.51
C LYS A 47 14.84 4.35 0.82
N ASP A 48 14.24 3.80 1.87
CA ASP A 48 12.92 4.17 2.36
C ASP A 48 12.77 5.69 2.55
N TYR A 49 11.56 6.21 2.30
CA TYR A 49 11.29 7.60 2.60
C TYR A 49 11.41 7.85 4.10
N ALA A 50 12.31 8.77 4.46
CA ALA A 50 12.39 9.25 5.84
C ALA A 50 11.07 9.91 6.25
N GLY A 51 10.54 9.59 7.44
CA GLY A 51 9.29 10.16 7.94
C GLY A 51 9.27 11.70 7.96
N ALA A 52 10.43 12.35 8.15
CA ALA A 52 10.55 13.80 8.05
C ALA A 52 10.36 14.34 6.62
N ALA A 53 10.74 13.58 5.59
CA ALA A 53 10.50 13.94 4.20
C ALA A 53 9.03 13.78 3.83
N LEU A 54 8.39 12.68 4.25
CA LEU A 54 6.96 12.45 4.06
C LEU A 54 6.13 13.55 4.74
N ALA A 55 6.48 13.92 5.98
CA ALA A 55 5.83 15.01 6.70
C ALA A 55 5.83 16.33 5.92
N ARG A 56 6.97 16.68 5.28
CA ARG A 56 7.07 17.85 4.41
C ARG A 56 6.19 17.73 3.17
N MET A 57 6.16 16.57 2.52
CA MET A 57 5.36 16.34 1.31
C MET A 57 3.84 16.44 1.57
N VAL A 58 3.37 16.08 2.76
CA VAL A 58 1.97 16.27 3.15
C VAL A 58 1.71 17.56 3.91
N SER A 59 2.68 18.46 4.03
CA SER A 59 2.61 19.72 4.77
C SER A 59 2.09 19.53 6.21
N VAL A 60 2.77 18.69 7.00
CA VAL A 60 2.52 18.52 8.44
C VAL A 60 3.83 18.60 9.23
N ASP A 61 3.74 19.06 10.48
CA ASP A 61 4.88 19.04 11.39
C ASP A 61 5.34 17.62 11.71
N ARG A 62 6.63 17.48 12.02
CA ARG A 62 7.24 16.18 12.40
C ARG A 62 6.54 15.53 13.60
N SER A 63 6.10 16.32 14.58
CA SER A 63 5.36 15.84 15.75
C SER A 63 3.99 15.27 15.36
N THR A 64 3.27 15.96 14.47
CA THR A 64 1.99 15.50 13.94
C THR A 64 2.15 14.26 13.07
N TRP A 65 3.22 14.18 12.27
CA TRP A 65 3.56 12.98 11.52
C TRP A 65 3.72 11.77 12.43
N LEU A 66 4.61 11.86 13.43
CA LEU A 66 4.91 10.75 14.32
C LEU A 66 3.68 10.28 15.10
N ARG A 67 2.81 11.20 15.51
CA ARG A 67 1.64 10.88 16.34
C ARG A 67 0.43 10.38 15.56
N VAL A 68 0.24 10.85 14.33
CA VAL A 68 -1.01 10.62 13.57
C VAL A 68 -0.75 9.85 12.29
N TYR A 69 0.19 10.31 11.46
CA TYR A 69 0.33 9.79 10.09
C TYR A 69 1.28 8.59 9.96
N SER A 70 2.20 8.39 10.90
CA SER A 70 3.18 7.29 10.88
C SER A 70 2.50 5.91 10.86
N GLY A 71 1.48 5.72 11.69
CA GLY A 71 0.70 4.48 11.74
C GLY A 71 -0.11 4.25 10.47
N HIS A 72 -0.75 5.29 9.95
CA HIS A 72 -1.46 5.22 8.67
C HIS A 72 -0.52 4.87 7.51
N TRP A 73 0.68 5.47 7.49
CA TRP A 73 1.71 5.18 6.49
C TRP A 73 2.13 3.71 6.51
N ALA A 74 2.46 3.17 7.68
CA ALA A 74 2.82 1.77 7.83
C ALA A 74 1.71 0.82 7.36
N ALA A 75 0.46 1.11 7.74
CA ALA A 75 -0.69 0.31 7.34
C ALA A 75 -0.96 0.37 5.82
N LEU A 76 -0.79 1.53 5.19
CA LEU A 76 -0.91 1.66 3.74
C LEU A 76 0.15 0.83 3.02
N LYS A 77 1.40 0.86 3.48
CA LYS A 77 2.48 0.05 2.90
C LYS A 77 2.21 -1.45 3.02
N ALA A 78 1.75 -1.91 4.19
CA ALA A 78 1.36 -3.30 4.39
C ALA A 78 0.24 -3.71 3.43
N ALA A 79 -0.80 -2.89 3.29
CA ALA A 79 -1.91 -3.18 2.36
C ALA A 79 -1.46 -3.25 0.88
N PHE A 80 -0.48 -2.45 0.47
CA PHE A 80 0.10 -2.57 -0.87
C PHE A 80 0.95 -3.83 -1.03
N ALA A 81 1.73 -4.22 -0.02
CA ALA A 81 2.52 -5.45 -0.05
C ALA A 81 1.62 -6.69 -0.12
N ASP A 82 0.58 -6.75 0.72
CA ASP A 82 -0.40 -7.84 0.74
C ASP A 82 -1.16 -7.95 -0.59
N LEU A 83 -1.51 -6.82 -1.20
CA LEU A 83 -2.19 -6.81 -2.50
C LEU A 83 -1.28 -7.37 -3.60
N ASP A 84 0.00 -7.00 -3.60
CA ASP A 84 0.96 -7.47 -4.59
C ASP A 84 1.25 -8.97 -4.43
N GLU A 85 1.36 -9.44 -3.18
CA GLU A 85 1.53 -10.86 -2.86
C GLU A 85 0.31 -11.70 -3.26
N HIS A 86 -0.91 -11.26 -2.91
CA HIS A 86 -2.12 -11.96 -3.34
C HIS A 86 -2.28 -11.97 -4.86
N ALA A 87 -1.95 -10.87 -5.54
CA ALA A 87 -2.00 -10.82 -6.99
C ALA A 87 -1.02 -11.81 -7.62
N LEU A 88 0.18 -11.96 -7.06
CA LEU A 88 1.16 -12.93 -7.51
C LEU A 88 0.72 -14.36 -7.24
N SER A 89 0.20 -14.67 -6.05
CA SER A 89 -0.32 -16.01 -5.72
C SER A 89 -1.44 -16.42 -6.66
N LEU A 90 -2.42 -15.54 -6.91
CA LEU A 90 -3.53 -15.83 -7.82
C LEU A 90 -3.05 -16.05 -9.26
N ALA A 91 -2.03 -15.30 -9.70
CA ALA A 91 -1.44 -15.51 -11.02
C ALA A 91 -0.75 -16.87 -11.11
N LEU A 92 0.02 -17.26 -10.08
CA LEU A 92 0.69 -18.56 -10.01
C LEU A 92 -0.31 -19.72 -10.01
N ASP A 93 -1.34 -19.65 -9.18
CA ASP A 93 -2.40 -20.67 -9.11
C ASP A 93 -3.05 -20.86 -10.49
N HIS A 94 -3.33 -19.76 -11.20
CA HIS A 94 -3.89 -19.81 -12.54
C HIS A 94 -2.96 -20.47 -13.56
N PHE A 95 -1.65 -20.20 -13.48
CA PHE A 95 -0.66 -20.84 -14.34
C PHE A 95 -0.53 -22.34 -14.03
N GLU A 96 -0.55 -22.74 -12.76
CA GLU A 96 -0.50 -24.14 -12.35
C GLU A 96 -1.74 -24.91 -12.84
N ASP A 97 -2.94 -24.32 -12.73
CA ASP A 97 -4.17 -24.90 -13.25
C ASP A 97 -4.12 -25.09 -14.78
N GLU A 98 -3.57 -24.12 -15.52
CA GLU A 98 -3.39 -24.23 -16.98
C GLU A 98 -2.37 -25.29 -17.38
N GLU A 99 -1.27 -25.46 -16.63
CA GLU A 99 -0.30 -26.55 -16.87
C GLU A 99 -0.90 -27.92 -16.56
N VAL A 100 -1.67 -28.05 -15.47
CA VAL A 100 -2.36 -29.30 -15.13
C VAL A 100 -3.38 -29.67 -16.21
N LEU A 101 -4.16 -28.72 -16.72
CA LEU A 101 -5.10 -28.96 -17.83
C LEU A 101 -4.39 -29.44 -19.11
N LYS A 102 -3.23 -28.85 -19.46
CA LYS A 102 -2.45 -29.29 -20.62
C LYS A 102 -1.85 -30.69 -20.48
N VAL A 103 -1.49 -31.10 -19.26
CA VAL A 103 -1.00 -32.45 -18.97
C VAL A 103 -2.13 -33.49 -19.02
N VAL A 104 -3.36 -33.12 -18.65
CA VAL A 104 -4.52 -34.02 -18.66
C VAL A 104 -5.12 -34.20 -20.07
N GLU A 105 -4.94 -33.22 -20.97
CA GLU A 105 -5.37 -33.32 -22.37
C GLU A 105 -4.36 -34.05 -23.29
N MET A 106 -3.18 -34.43 -22.79
CA MET A 106 -2.18 -35.27 -23.48
C MET A 106 -2.30 -36.75 -23.13
#